data_AF-A0A6G7P2F2-F1
#
_entry.id   AF-A0A6G7P2F2-F1
#
_cell.length_a   1.000
_cell.length_b   1.000
_cell.length_c   1.000
_cell.angle_alpha   90.00
_cell.angle_beta   90.00
_cell.angle_gamma   90.00
#
_symmetry.space_group_name_H-M   'P 1'
#
loop_
_entity.id
_entity.type
_entity.pdbx_description
1 polymer ?
#
loop_
_entity_poly.entity_id
_entity_poly.type
_entity_poly.pdbx_seq_one_letter_code
_entity_poly.pdbx_strand_id
1 'polypeptide(L)'
;MLRRAPSWFSGHLGTRGPFLLFMGIGKVCFGASFIVTPPTTTGGLELLLYFAPLRCWAWAWIVCGSITFCCAWLRFGWDGMGFVAASIPPAGWAFAYAWAGLMDGYTRGLWLFVWYITSHCGVIWCASRVPPSAGSPATLGLEAEGRPG
;
A
#
# COMPACT_ATOMS: atom_id res chain seq x y z
N MET A 1 -30.53 -6.60 -11.40
CA MET A 1 -29.74 -5.67 -12.25
C MET A 1 -28.34 -5.49 -11.66
N LEU A 2 -27.40 -6.39 -11.93
CA LEU A 2 -25.99 -6.20 -11.53
C LEU A 2 -25.27 -5.43 -12.63
N ARG A 3 -24.76 -4.25 -12.29
CA ARG A 3 -23.94 -3.41 -13.17
C ARG A 3 -22.69 -4.20 -13.57
N ARG A 4 -22.57 -4.55 -14.86
CA ARG A 4 -21.30 -4.96 -15.46
C ARG A 4 -20.34 -3.78 -15.30
N ALA A 5 -19.37 -3.90 -14.41
CA ALA A 5 -18.21 -3.00 -14.43
C ALA A 5 -17.58 -3.10 -15.83
N PRO A 6 -17.12 -1.98 -16.42
CA PRO A 6 -16.63 -1.95 -17.78
C PRO A 6 -15.47 -2.93 -17.95
N SER A 7 -15.68 -3.93 -18.81
CA SER A 7 -14.77 -5.06 -19.10
C SER A 7 -13.37 -4.66 -19.54
N TRP A 8 -13.18 -3.39 -19.90
CA TRP A 8 -11.90 -2.81 -20.26
C TRP A 8 -10.90 -2.77 -19.08
N PHE A 9 -11.39 -2.55 -17.86
CA PHE A 9 -10.55 -2.59 -16.65
C PHE A 9 -10.07 -4.02 -16.33
N SER A 10 -10.93 -5.03 -16.50
CA SER A 10 -10.57 -6.42 -16.20
C SER A 10 -9.59 -7.04 -17.20
N GLY A 11 -9.54 -6.55 -18.45
CA GLY A 11 -8.65 -7.08 -19.49
C GLY A 11 -7.20 -6.63 -19.39
N HIS A 12 -6.95 -5.43 -18.84
CA HIS A 12 -5.60 -4.86 -18.75
C HIS A 12 -4.97 -4.89 -17.36
N LEU A 13 -5.76 -4.84 -16.28
CA LEU A 13 -5.19 -4.68 -14.92
C LEU A 13 -4.80 -6.01 -14.23
N GLY A 14 -5.18 -7.17 -14.77
CA GLY A 14 -5.10 -8.43 -14.03
C GLY A 14 -5.83 -8.35 -12.67
N THR A 15 -5.79 -9.41 -11.87
CA THR A 15 -6.47 -9.45 -10.55
C THR A 15 -5.81 -8.53 -9.53
N ARG A 16 -4.56 -8.09 -9.77
CA ARG A 16 -3.72 -7.34 -8.83
C ARG A 16 -3.67 -5.83 -9.10
N GLY A 17 -3.96 -5.38 -10.33
CA GLY A 17 -3.91 -3.96 -10.72
C GLY A 17 -4.90 -3.06 -9.97
N PRO A 18 -6.17 -3.46 -9.71
CA PRO A 18 -7.11 -2.60 -8.99
C PRO A 18 -6.65 -2.29 -7.55
N PHE A 19 -6.00 -3.26 -6.90
CA PHE A 19 -5.45 -3.08 -5.55
C PHE A 19 -4.27 -2.10 -5.55
N LEU A 20 -3.32 -2.26 -6.48
CA LEU A 20 -2.19 -1.34 -6.64
C LEU A 20 -2.65 0.08 -6.98
N LEU A 21 -3.70 0.20 -7.81
CA LEU A 21 -4.27 1.48 -8.19
C LEU A 21 -4.91 2.21 -7.00
N PHE A 22 -5.73 1.50 -6.21
CA PHE A 22 -6.32 2.05 -4.98
C PHE A 22 -5.25 2.46 -3.96
N MET A 23 -4.25 1.60 -3.74
CA MET A 23 -3.14 1.86 -2.82
C MET A 23 -2.27 3.04 -3.28
N GLY A 24 -1.99 3.14 -4.58
CA GLY A 24 -1.22 4.24 -5.16
C GLY A 24 -1.93 5.58 -4.97
N ILE A 25 -3.22 5.65 -5.28
CA ILE A 25 -4.04 6.86 -5.07
C ILE A 25 -4.05 7.24 -3.58
N GLY A 26 -4.30 6.28 -2.69
CA GLY A 26 -4.30 6.54 -1.25
C GLY A 26 -3.00 7.17 -0.76
N LYS A 27 -1.85 6.69 -1.26
CA LYS A 27 -0.53 7.26 -0.92
C LYS A 27 -0.31 8.66 -1.44
N VAL A 28 -0.71 8.93 -2.69
CA VAL A 28 -0.59 10.27 -3.27
C VAL A 28 -1.46 11.25 -2.48
N CYS A 29 -2.70 10.88 -2.16
CA CYS A 29 -3.58 11.68 -1.33
C CYS A 29 -3.01 11.93 0.08
N PHE A 30 -2.45 10.88 0.70
CA PHE A 30 -1.81 11.01 2.01
C PHE A 30 -0.59 11.94 1.97
N GLY A 31 0.31 11.78 1.00
CA GLY A 31 1.44 12.68 0.79
C GLY A 31 1.00 14.12 0.51
N ALA A 32 0.01 14.31 -0.35
CA ALA A 32 -0.54 15.62 -0.68
C ALA A 32 -1.15 16.33 0.55
N SER A 33 -1.77 15.58 1.46
CA SER A 33 -2.33 16.14 2.70
C SER A 33 -1.29 16.89 3.54
N PHE A 34 -0.04 16.41 3.60
CA PHE A 34 1.05 17.09 4.31
C PHE A 34 1.52 18.38 3.64
N ILE A 35 1.29 18.52 2.33
CA ILE A 35 1.66 19.72 1.57
C ILE A 35 0.58 20.79 1.72
N VAL A 36 -0.69 20.38 1.63
CA VAL A 36 -1.86 21.28 1.69
C VAL A 36 -2.12 21.74 3.13
N THR A 37 -2.10 20.80 4.07
CA THR A 37 -2.42 21.05 5.48
C THR A 37 -1.38 20.37 6.38
N PRO A 38 -0.22 21.01 6.61
CA PRO A 38 0.80 20.43 7.47
C PRO A 38 0.25 20.25 8.91
N PRO A 39 0.44 19.07 9.52
CA PRO A 39 -0.03 18.80 10.88
C PRO A 39 0.68 19.70 11.89
N THR A 40 -0.08 20.19 12.88
CA THR A 40 0.44 21.02 13.98
C THR A 40 1.23 20.22 15.01
N THR A 41 1.10 18.89 15.02
CA THR A 41 1.83 17.99 15.90
C THR A 41 2.41 16.81 15.11
N THR A 42 3.72 16.59 15.21
CA THR A 42 4.46 15.53 14.52
C THR A 42 4.99 14.48 15.49
N GLY A 43 4.32 14.30 16.62
CA GLY A 43 4.74 13.41 17.70
C GLY A 43 5.08 12.00 17.19
N GLY A 44 6.29 11.55 17.49
CA GLY A 44 6.83 10.26 17.07
C GLY A 44 7.49 10.21 15.69
N LEU A 45 7.52 11.31 14.94
CA LEU A 45 8.27 11.45 13.68
C LEU A 45 9.54 12.28 13.81
N GLU A 46 9.94 12.68 15.02
CA GLU A 46 11.10 13.54 15.26
C GLU A 46 12.38 12.98 14.62
N LEU A 47 12.58 11.66 14.68
CA LEU A 47 13.70 10.99 13.99
C LEU A 47 13.67 11.23 12.47
N LEU A 48 12.49 11.14 11.85
CA LEU A 48 12.33 11.37 10.41
C LEU A 48 12.58 12.84 10.05
N LEU A 49 12.08 13.75 10.91
CA LEU A 49 12.20 15.19 10.75
C LEU A 49 13.64 15.71 10.97
N TYR A 50 14.44 14.98 11.75
CA TYR A 50 15.86 15.24 11.90
C TYR A 50 16.61 15.10 10.57
N PHE A 51 16.26 14.10 9.76
CA PHE A 51 16.92 13.87 8.45
C PHE A 51 16.40 14.79 7.35
N ALA A 52 15.10 15.01 7.29
CA ALA A 52 14.51 15.88 6.27
C ALA A 52 13.17 16.47 6.71
N PRO A 53 12.81 17.67 6.20
CA PRO A 53 11.51 18.29 6.49
C PRO A 53 10.34 17.41 6.05
N LEU A 54 9.20 17.58 6.72
CA LEU A 54 7.96 16.85 6.40
C LEU A 54 7.55 16.96 4.92
N ARG A 55 7.85 18.09 4.26
CA ARG A 55 7.61 18.29 2.82
C ARG A 55 8.42 17.33 1.94
N CYS A 56 9.66 17.02 2.30
CA CYS A 56 10.48 16.06 1.56
C CYS A 56 9.89 14.64 1.67
N TRP A 57 9.47 14.26 2.87
CA TRP A 57 8.79 12.98 3.11
C TRP A 57 7.43 12.91 2.40
N ALA A 58 6.68 14.01 2.35
CA ALA A 58 5.44 14.10 1.60
C ALA A 58 5.66 13.80 0.11
N TRP A 59 6.72 14.35 -0.49
CA TRP A 59 7.11 14.00 -1.87
C TRP A 59 7.53 12.54 -2.01
N ALA A 60 8.21 11.95 -1.03
CA ALA A 60 8.53 10.51 -1.06
C ALA A 60 7.25 9.65 -1.12
N TRP A 61 6.21 10.00 -0.36
CA TRP A 61 4.89 9.35 -0.45
C TRP A 61 4.25 9.51 -1.82
N ILE A 62 4.29 10.72 -2.39
CA ILE A 62 3.73 11.01 -3.72
C ILE A 62 4.48 10.21 -4.78
N VAL A 63 5.81 10.28 -4.82
CA VAL A 63 6.64 9.59 -5.82
C VAL A 63 6.44 8.08 -5.73
N CYS A 64 6.50 7.49 -4.53
CA CYS A 64 6.26 6.06 -4.35
C CYS A 64 4.82 5.67 -4.72
N GLY A 65 3.83 6.50 -4.38
CA GLY A 65 2.43 6.32 -4.75
C GLY A 65 2.21 6.39 -6.27
N SER A 66 2.86 7.33 -6.94
CA SER A 66 2.84 7.47 -8.41
C SER A 66 3.51 6.29 -9.10
N ILE A 67 4.66 5.81 -8.59
CA ILE A 67 5.31 4.59 -9.11
C ILE A 67 4.38 3.40 -8.94
N THR A 68 3.77 3.22 -7.76
CA THR A 68 2.80 2.14 -7.49
C THR A 68 1.61 2.24 -8.44
N PHE A 69 1.09 3.45 -8.66
CA PHE A 69 0.01 3.71 -9.60
C PHE A 69 0.42 3.34 -11.02
N CYS A 70 1.58 3.79 -11.51
CA CYS A 70 2.09 3.44 -12.84
C CYS A 70 2.32 1.92 -13.00
N CYS A 71 2.84 1.26 -11.96
CA CYS A 71 3.00 -0.19 -11.94
C CYS A 71 1.66 -0.94 -12.05
N ALA A 72 0.54 -0.36 -11.61
CA ALA A 72 -0.79 -0.95 -11.79
C ALA A 72 -1.22 -1.07 -13.26
N TRP A 73 -0.60 -0.30 -14.16
CA TRP A 73 -0.86 -0.32 -15.60
C TRP A 73 0.16 -1.16 -16.39
N LEU A 74 1.28 -1.52 -15.77
CA LEU A 74 2.34 -2.32 -16.39
C LEU A 74 2.02 -3.81 -16.24
N ARG A 75 2.06 -4.58 -17.34
CA ARG A 75 1.76 -6.02 -17.33
C ARG A 75 2.81 -6.80 -16.50
N PHE A 76 2.32 -7.87 -15.88
CA PHE A 76 3.00 -9.03 -15.30
C PHE A 76 4.54 -8.98 -15.25
N GLY A 77 5.07 -8.74 -14.05
CA GLY A 77 6.51 -8.79 -13.73
C GLY A 77 6.97 -7.61 -12.90
N TRP A 78 6.36 -6.43 -13.11
CA TRP A 78 6.69 -5.20 -12.39
C TRP A 78 5.82 -4.96 -11.15
N ASP A 79 4.79 -5.79 -10.93
CA ASP A 79 3.95 -5.75 -9.74
C ASP A 79 4.77 -5.82 -8.45
N GLY A 80 5.83 -6.66 -8.44
CA GLY A 80 6.73 -6.79 -7.30
C GLY A 80 7.43 -5.47 -6.95
N MET A 81 7.89 -4.72 -7.96
CA MET A 81 8.47 -3.39 -7.76
C MET A 81 7.42 -2.39 -7.27
N GLY A 82 6.19 -2.46 -7.77
CA GLY A 82 5.06 -1.67 -7.28
C GLY A 82 4.77 -1.92 -5.80
N PHE A 83 4.79 -3.19 -5.37
CA PHE A 83 4.60 -3.57 -3.97
C PHE A 83 5.77 -3.13 -3.06
N VAL A 84 7.02 -3.21 -3.55
CA VAL A 84 8.19 -2.71 -2.81
C VAL A 84 8.13 -1.19 -2.68
N ALA A 85 7.90 -0.46 -3.77
CA ALA A 85 7.71 0.99 -3.76
C ALA A 85 6.56 1.40 -2.83
N ALA A 86 5.47 0.63 -2.83
CA ALA A 86 4.35 0.82 -1.93
C ALA A 86 4.70 0.57 -0.44
N SER A 87 5.75 -0.16 -0.13
CA SER A 87 6.13 -0.50 1.26
C SER A 87 7.18 0.43 1.84
N ILE A 88 7.97 1.12 1.00
CA ILE A 88 9.08 1.99 1.44
C ILE A 88 8.61 3.13 2.38
N PRO A 89 7.63 3.99 2.00
CA PRO A 89 7.20 5.08 2.87
C PRO A 89 6.59 4.60 4.20
N PRO A 90 5.65 3.62 4.21
CA PRO A 90 5.08 3.07 5.44
C PRO A 90 6.13 2.43 6.34
N ALA A 91 7.10 1.70 5.77
CA ALA A 91 8.17 1.07 6.55
C ALA A 91 9.04 2.14 7.24
N GLY A 92 9.45 3.19 6.52
CA GLY A 92 10.22 4.29 7.11
C GLY A 92 9.48 4.98 8.26
N TRP A 93 8.17 5.21 8.10
CA TRP A 93 7.32 5.77 9.15
C TRP A 93 7.18 4.83 10.35
N ALA A 94 6.96 3.53 10.08
CA ALA A 94 6.90 2.52 11.13
C ALA A 94 8.18 2.52 11.97
N PHE A 95 9.36 2.52 11.33
CA PHE A 95 10.64 2.55 12.05
C PHE A 95 10.81 3.80 12.91
N ALA A 96 10.42 4.98 12.44
CA ALA A 96 10.44 6.18 13.27
C ALA A 96 9.51 6.09 14.48
N TYR A 97 8.30 5.55 14.30
CA TYR A 97 7.38 5.34 15.41
C TYR A 97 7.88 4.29 16.42
N ALA A 98 8.53 3.22 15.94
CA ALA A 98 9.18 2.24 16.80
C ALA A 98 10.31 2.89 17.60
N TRP A 99 11.14 3.71 16.96
CA TRP A 99 12.21 4.45 17.60
C TRP A 99 11.67 5.39 18.68
N ALA A 100 10.66 6.20 18.36
CA ALA A 100 10.04 7.09 19.32
C ALA A 100 9.41 6.34 20.51
N GLY A 101 8.86 5.15 20.26
CA GLY A 101 8.33 4.29 21.31
C GLY A 101 9.39 3.70 22.23
N LEU A 102 10.56 3.35 21.68
CA LEU A 102 11.65 2.72 22.41
C LEU A 102 12.57 3.74 23.12
N MET A 103 12.88 4.85 22.46
CA MET A 103 13.87 5.84 22.92
C MET A 103 13.25 7.06 23.57
N ASP A 104 12.17 7.60 22.99
CA ASP A 104 11.54 8.85 23.46
C ASP A 104 10.40 8.61 24.46
N GLY A 105 10.17 7.35 24.86
CA GLY A 105 9.08 6.96 25.76
C GLY A 105 7.68 7.20 25.19
N TYR A 106 7.57 7.41 23.88
CA TYR A 106 6.29 7.69 23.23
C TYR A 106 5.51 6.41 23.00
N THR A 107 4.83 5.91 24.03
CA THR A 107 4.12 4.61 24.01
C THR A 107 3.14 4.48 22.84
N ARG A 108 2.55 5.59 22.37
CA ARG A 108 1.68 5.61 21.18
C ARG A 108 2.42 5.24 19.89
N GLY A 109 3.73 5.49 19.81
CA GLY A 109 4.60 5.11 18.69
C GLY A 109 4.66 3.60 18.47
N LEU A 110 4.73 2.78 19.52
CA LEU A 110 4.74 1.31 19.36
C LEU A 110 3.43 0.79 18.74
N TRP A 111 2.29 1.34 19.16
CA TRP A 111 0.99 1.01 18.57
C TRP A 111 0.90 1.45 17.10
N LEU A 112 1.41 2.64 16.77
CA LEU A 112 1.48 3.13 15.39
C LEU A 112 2.42 2.27 14.54
N PHE A 113 3.55 1.81 15.08
CA PHE A 113 4.45 0.87 14.41
C PHE A 113 3.73 -0.43 14.05
N VAL A 114 3.10 -1.08 15.04
CA VAL A 114 2.35 -2.33 14.81
C VAL A 114 1.25 -2.11 13.78
N TRP A 115 0.52 -1.00 13.89
CA TRP A 115 -0.52 -0.65 12.94
C TRP A 115 0.03 -0.47 11.52
N TYR A 116 1.10 0.32 11.32
CA TYR A 116 1.69 0.53 10.00
C TYR A 116 2.24 -0.77 9.39
N ILE A 117 2.95 -1.58 10.18
CA ILE A 117 3.49 -2.85 9.70
C ILE A 117 2.37 -3.83 9.33
N THR A 118 1.34 -3.96 10.15
CA THR A 118 0.27 -4.93 9.90
C THR A 118 -0.67 -4.48 8.78
N SER A 119 -1.14 -3.23 8.82
CA SER A 119 -2.15 -2.71 7.89
C SER A 119 -1.58 -2.32 6.52
N HIS A 120 -0.35 -1.80 6.46
CA HIS A 120 0.24 -1.39 5.18
C HIS A 120 1.15 -2.49 4.67
N CYS A 121 2.24 -2.80 5.37
CA CYS A 121 3.22 -3.78 4.87
C CYS A 121 2.65 -5.20 4.82
N GLY A 122 1.90 -5.62 5.83
CA GLY A 122 1.28 -6.93 5.92
C GLY A 122 0.21 -7.15 4.85
N VAL A 123 -0.69 -6.19 4.68
CA VAL A 123 -1.73 -6.27 3.62
C VAL A 123 -1.11 -6.21 2.23
N ILE A 124 -0.11 -5.35 2.01
CA ILE A 124 0.65 -5.29 0.75
C ILE A 124 1.30 -6.64 0.43
N TRP A 125 1.93 -7.29 1.42
CA TRP A 125 2.58 -8.58 1.22
C TRP A 125 1.57 -9.73 1.05
N CYS A 126 0.48 -9.74 1.81
CA CYS A 126 -0.60 -10.70 1.58
C CYS A 126 -1.14 -10.57 0.14
N ALA A 127 -1.38 -9.33 -0.32
CA ALA A 127 -1.83 -9.05 -1.68
C ALA A 127 -0.79 -9.45 -2.75
N SER A 128 0.51 -9.33 -2.45
CA SER A 128 1.57 -9.74 -3.39
C SER A 128 1.68 -11.27 -3.55
N ARG A 129 1.23 -12.04 -2.55
CA ARG A 129 1.25 -13.52 -2.57
C ARG A 129 0.01 -14.15 -3.23
N VAL A 130 -1.07 -13.42 -3.48
CA VAL A 130 -2.30 -13.99 -4.09
C VAL A 130 -2.01 -14.40 -5.54
N PRO A 131 -2.04 -15.70 -5.90
CA PRO A 131 -1.74 -16.13 -7.25
C PRO A 131 -2.76 -15.56 -8.25
N PRO A 132 -2.33 -15.19 -9.48
CA PRO A 132 -3.19 -14.56 -10.49
C PRO A 132 -4.46 -15.36 -10.84
N SER A 133 -4.43 -16.67 -10.63
CA SER A 133 -5.49 -17.63 -10.94
C SER A 133 -6.59 -17.78 -9.87
N ALA A 134 -6.46 -17.15 -8.69
CA ALA A 134 -7.40 -17.34 -7.57
C ALA A 134 -8.81 -16.71 -7.78
N GLY A 135 -9.13 -16.23 -8.98
CA GLY A 135 -10.41 -15.59 -9.27
C GLY A 135 -10.89 -15.73 -10.72
N SER A 136 -10.34 -16.68 -11.50
CA SER A 136 -10.93 -16.97 -12.80
C SER A 136 -12.20 -17.80 -12.61
N PRO A 137 -13.34 -17.47 -13.27
CA PRO A 137 -14.55 -18.30 -13.26
C PRO A 137 -14.28 -19.75 -13.65
N ALA A 138 -13.22 -20.00 -14.44
CA ALA A 138 -12.77 -21.33 -14.82
C ALA A 138 -12.31 -22.18 -13.62
N THR A 139 -11.76 -21.57 -12.58
CA THR A 139 -11.22 -22.28 -11.40
C THR A 139 -12.33 -22.58 -10.39
N LEU A 140 -13.29 -21.66 -10.22
CA LEU A 140 -14.48 -21.88 -9.40
C LEU A 140 -15.40 -22.97 -9.97
N GLY A 141 -15.48 -23.09 -11.31
CA GLY A 141 -16.18 -24.19 -11.97
C GLY A 141 -15.54 -25.56 -11.67
N LEU A 142 -14.21 -25.63 -11.69
CA LEU A 142 -13.48 -26.88 -11.40
C LEU A 142 -13.56 -27.30 -9.93
N GLU A 143 -13.58 -26.35 -8.98
CA GLU A 143 -13.79 -26.68 -7.56
C GLU A 143 -15.24 -27.11 -7.26
N ALA A 144 -16.23 -26.58 -7.99
CA ALA A 144 -17.62 -27.00 -7.88
C ALA A 144 -17.85 -28.41 -8.46
N GLU A 145 -17.12 -28.77 -9.52
CA GLU A 145 -17.25 -30.06 -10.20
C GLU A 145 -16.43 -31.19 -9.53
N GLY A 146 -15.44 -30.84 -8.69
CA GLY A 146 -14.57 -31.79 -7.97
C GLY A 146 -15.09 -32.31 -6.63
N ARG A 147 -16.30 -31.95 -6.18
CA ARG A 147 -16.93 -32.56 -4.98
C ARG A 147 -17.69 -33.83 -5.38
N PRO A 148 -17.20 -35.05 -5.07
CA PRO A 148 -18.03 -36.23 -5.16
C PRO A 148 -19.14 -36.14 -4.11
N GLY A 149 -20.38 -36.23 -4.56
CA GLY A 149 -21.58 -36.39 -3.72
C GLY A 149 -21.72 -37.80 -3.16
#